data_AF-A0A7X4B7R9-F1
#
_entry.id   AF-A0A7X4B7R9-F1
#
_cell.length_a   1.000
_cell.length_b   1.000
_cell.length_c   1.000
_cell.angle_alpha   90.00
_cell.angle_beta   90.00
_cell.angle_gamma   90.00
#
_symmetry.space_group_name_H-M   'P 1'
#
loop_
_entity.id
_entity.type
_entity.pdbx_description
1 polymer ?
#
loop_
_entity_poly.entity_id
_entity_poly.type
_entity_poly.pdbx_seq_one_letter_code
_entity_poly.pdbx_strand_id
1 'polypeptide(L)' 'MGQFVHLHLHTEYSLVDSIVRIPELMEGVRAQGMASVTLTDVNNLFALVKIY' A
#
# COMPACT_ATOMS: atom_id res chain seq x y z
N MET A 1 -18.61 -9.27 -10.82
CA MET A 1 -17.73 -8.17 -10.38
C MET A 1 -16.32 -8.72 -10.32
N GLY A 2 -15.37 -8.11 -11.05
CA GLY A 2 -13.99 -8.58 -11.08
C GLY A 2 -13.26 -8.23 -9.78
N GLN A 3 -12.37 -9.11 -9.32
CA GLN A 3 -11.44 -8.77 -8.24
C GLN A 3 -10.46 -7.72 -8.76
N PHE A 4 -10.23 -6.69 -7.96
CA PHE A 4 -9.27 -5.63 -8.24
C PHE A 4 -8.20 -5.58 -7.15
N VAL A 5 -6.95 -5.35 -7.56
CA VAL A 5 -5.78 -5.29 -6.69
C VAL A 5 -4.87 -4.16 -7.18
N HIS A 6 -4.43 -3.30 -6.26
CA HIS A 6 -3.41 -2.30 -6.56
C HIS A 6 -2.02 -2.97 -6.57
N LEU A 7 -1.35 -2.91 -7.72
CA LEU A 7 -0.01 -3.47 -7.92
C LEU A 7 1.11 -2.39 -7.95
N HIS A 8 0.73 -1.12 -7.93
CA HIS A 8 1.63 0.03 -7.91
C HIS A 8 1.05 1.03 -6.92
N LEU A 9 1.71 1.18 -5.77
CA LEU A 9 1.22 2.02 -4.68
C LEU A 9 2.39 2.48 -3.83
N HIS A 10 2.41 3.78 -3.54
CA HIS A 10 3.43 4.43 -2.72
C HIS A 10 2.83 4.73 -1.35
N THR A 11 3.57 4.42 -0.28
CA THR A 11 3.19 4.70 1.11
C THR A 11 3.81 5.98 1.63
N GLU A 12 3.56 6.30 2.90
CA GLU A 12 4.27 7.32 3.68
C GLU A 12 5.80 7.17 3.67
N TYR A 13 6.33 6.02 3.24
CA TYR A 13 7.78 5.78 3.06
C TYR A 13 8.30 6.21 1.68
N SER A 14 7.41 6.59 0.75
CA SER A 14 7.79 7.33 -0.46
C SER A 14 7.88 8.82 -0.16
N LEU A 15 9.06 9.22 0.30
CA LEU A 15 9.33 10.56 0.86
C LEU A 15 9.05 11.72 -0.10
N VAL A 16 8.99 11.45 -1.40
CA VAL A 16 8.88 12.48 -2.44
C VAL A 16 7.44 12.72 -2.87
N ASP A 17 6.61 11.67 -2.92
CA ASP A 17 5.38 11.70 -3.71
C ASP A 17 4.15 11.04 -3.06
N SER A 18 4.24 10.57 -1.80
CA SER A 18 3.07 9.99 -1.14
C SER A 18 2.93 10.38 0.34
N ILE A 19 1.68 10.39 0.76
CA ILE A 19 1.23 10.65 2.14
C ILE A 19 0.33 9.51 2.66
N VAL A 20 0.26 8.39 1.93
CA VAL A 20 -0.64 7.27 2.25
C VAL A 20 -0.06 6.46 3.40
N ARG A 21 -0.66 6.57 4.57
CA ARG A 21 -0.22 5.89 5.78
C ARG A 21 -0.65 4.42 5.78
N ILE A 22 0.21 3.55 6.31
CA ILE A 22 0.01 2.10 6.26
C ILE A 22 -1.26 1.63 6.99
N PRO A 23 -1.56 2.06 8.23
CA PRO A 23 -2.77 1.60 8.93
C PRO A 23 -4.07 1.93 8.18
N GLU A 24 -4.16 3.17 7.68
CA GLU A 24 -5.30 3.68 6.93
C GLU A 24 -5.44 2.96 5.57
N LEU A 25 -4.32 2.65 4.92
CA LEU A 25 -4.29 1.82 3.72
C LEU A 25 -4.85 0.42 3.97
N MET A 26 -4.41 -0.26 5.03
CA MET A 26 -4.85 -1.64 5.33
C MET A 26 -6.35 -1.71 5.63
N GLU A 27 -6.88 -0.73 6.36
CA GLU A 27 -8.33 -0.62 6.58
C GLU A 27 -9.10 -0.37 5.28
N GLY A 28 -8.58 0.48 4.39
CA GLY A 28 -9.19 0.74 3.08
C GLY A 28 -9.23 -0.49 2.17
N VAL A 29 -8.12 -1.24 2.10
CA VAL A 29 -8.00 -2.50 1.33
C VAL A 29 -9.02 -3.53 1.85
N ARG A 30 -9.11 -3.68 3.17
CA ARG A 30 -10.08 -4.58 3.82
C ARG A 30 -11.52 -4.17 3.55
N ALA A 31 -11.84 -2.88 3.68
CA ALA A 31 -13.19 -2.35 3.45
C ALA A 31 -13.67 -2.55 2.01
N GLN A 32 -12.75 -2.54 1.05
CA GLN A 32 -13.05 -2.77 -0.37
C GLN A 32 -13.03 -4.26 -0.77
N GLY A 33 -12.78 -5.17 0.17
CA GLY A 33 -12.75 -6.61 -0.11
C GLY A 33 -11.60 -7.03 -1.04
N MET A 34 -10.50 -6.28 -1.06
CA MET A 34 -9.32 -6.62 -1.85
C MET A 34 -8.54 -7.75 -1.15
N ALA A 35 -8.23 -8.81 -1.89
CA ALA A 35 -7.51 -9.96 -1.35
C ALA A 35 -6.00 -9.69 -1.11
N SER A 36 -5.44 -8.67 -1.77
CA SER A 36 -4.04 -8.29 -1.65
C SER A 36 -3.83 -6.83 -2.04
N VAL A 37 -2.68 -6.28 -1.68
CA VAL A 37 -2.17 -4.97 -2.07
C VAL A 37 -0.65 -5.07 -2.20
N THR A 38 -0.07 -4.42 -3.21
CA THR A 38 1.39 -4.33 -3.37
C THR A 38 1.88 -2.96 -2.95
N LEU A 39 3.12 -2.88 -2.46
CA LEU A 39 3.83 -1.63 -2.27
C LEU A 39 5.02 -1.51 -3.22
N THR A 40 5.21 -0.32 -3.75
CA THR A 40 6.28 0.02 -4.70
C THR A 40 6.86 1.38 -4.34
N ASP A 41 7.40 1.52 -3.13
CA ASP A 41 7.93 2.81 -2.67
C ASP A 41 9.13 3.29 -3.51
N VAL A 42 9.27 4.61 -3.64
CA VAL A 42 10.31 5.22 -4.48
C VAL A 42 11.70 4.91 -3.94
N ASN A 43 12.48 4.13 -4.70
CA ASN A 43 13.89 3.78 -4.44
C ASN A 43 14.16 3.18 -3.06
N ASN A 44 13.15 2.62 -2.37
CA ASN A 44 13.33 2.05 -1.05
C ASN A 44 12.34 0.92 -0.72
N LEU A 45 12.60 0.23 0.39
CA LEU A 45 11.76 -0.84 0.94
C LEU A 45 11.54 -0.65 2.44
N PHE A 46 11.49 0.60 2.93
CA PHE A 46 11.40 0.88 4.36
C PHE A 46 10.10 0.38 5.00
N ALA A 47 9.01 0.36 4.23
CA ALA A 47 7.72 -0.15 4.66
C ALA A 47 7.68 -1.68 4.83
N LEU A 48 8.66 -2.42 4.30
CA LEU A 48 8.59 -3.89 4.16
C LEU A 48 8.36 -4.60 5.51
N VAL A 49 9.14 -4.26 6.53
CA VAL A 49 9.06 -4.89 7.86
C VAL A 49 7.78 -4.50 8.61
N LYS A 50 7.19 -3.35 8.28
CA LYS A 50 5.97 -2.87 8.96
C LYS A 50 4.70 -3.54 8.41
N ILE A 51 4.78 -4.17 7.24
CA ILE A 51 3.64 -4.77 6.55
C ILE A 51 3.67 -6.30 6.53
N TYR A 52 4.85 -6.90 6.61
CA TYR A 52 4.99 -8.34 6.77
C TYR A 52 4.62 -8.79 8.19
#